data_AF-G2J7T7-F1
#
_entry.id   AF-G2J7T7-F1
#
_cell.length_a   1.000
_cell.length_b   1.000
_cell.length_c   1.000
_cell.angle_alpha   90.00
_cell.angle_beta   90.00
_cell.angle_gamma   90.00
#
_symmetry.space_group_name_H-M   'P 1'
#
loop_
_entity.id
_entity.type
_entity.pdbx_description
1 polymer ?
#
loop_
_entity_poly.entity_id
_entity_poly.type
_entity_poly.pdbx_seq_one_letter_code
_entity_poly.pdbx_strand_id
1 'polypeptide(L)'
;MSKETQRLPDYLRHILQAIHRIQKYTENITESVFLESEMVQDAVIRNFEIIGEASRNIQQTYPEFVAAHPDLPIIFAYGMRNALMHGYFEVDLQTVWDTVHNDLPKLQQQVQEIAQALTLEHQERSVPKPTF
;
A
#
# COMPACT_ATOMS: atom_id res chain seq x y z
N MET A 1 4.44 19.00 18.19
CA MET A 1 4.47 17.54 18.38
C MET A 1 5.02 16.94 17.11
N SER A 2 6.33 16.67 17.09
CA SER A 2 7.04 16.20 15.90
C SER A 2 6.50 14.82 15.53
N LYS A 3 6.07 14.67 14.27
CA LYS A 3 5.86 13.39 13.59
C LYS A 3 7.03 12.47 13.97
N GLU A 4 6.82 11.59 14.94
CA GLU A 4 7.77 10.55 15.27
C GLU A 4 8.00 9.75 14.00
N THR A 5 9.25 9.64 13.58
CA THR A 5 9.67 8.89 12.39
C THR A 5 9.09 7.48 12.46
N GLN A 6 8.00 7.23 11.72
CA GLN A 6 7.45 5.89 11.55
C GLN A 6 8.53 5.02 10.93
N ARG A 7 8.77 3.84 11.51
CA ARG A 7 9.80 2.94 11.00
C ARG A 7 9.30 2.36 9.67
N LEU A 8 10.22 2.03 8.76
CA LEU A 8 9.88 1.38 7.48
C LEU A 8 8.85 0.23 7.60
N PRO A 9 8.95 -0.70 8.59
CA PRO A 9 7.93 -1.73 8.81
C PRO A 9 6.53 -1.20 9.11
N ASP A 10 6.40 -0.04 9.78
CA ASP A 10 5.11 0.57 10.08
C ASP A 10 4.42 1.06 8.80
N TYR A 11 5.17 1.64 7.86
CA TYR A 11 4.63 2.05 6.55
C TYR A 11 4.17 0.85 5.72
N LEU A 12 4.98 -0.22 5.66
CA LEU A 12 4.59 -1.45 4.97
C LEU A 12 3.34 -2.07 5.59
N ARG A 13 3.25 -2.08 6.93
CA ARG A 13 2.05 -2.53 7.65
C ARG A 13 0.83 -1.67 7.32
N HIS A 14 0.97 -0.35 7.24
CA HIS A 14 -0.15 0.53 6.86
C HIS A 14 -0.64 0.24 5.44
N ILE A 15 0.27 0.00 4.50
CA ILE A 15 -0.09 -0.42 3.13
C ILE A 15 -0.89 -1.73 3.17
N LEU A 16 -0.39 -2.76 3.85
CA LEU A 16 -1.06 -4.07 3.94
C LEU A 16 -2.45 -3.96 4.61
N GLN A 17 -2.58 -3.14 5.66
CA GLN A 17 -3.86 -2.91 6.34
C GLN A 17 -4.88 -2.21 5.44
N ALA A 18 -4.44 -1.22 4.64
CA ALA A 18 -5.30 -0.53 3.69
C ALA A 18 -5.75 -1.47 2.55
N ILE A 19 -4.82 -2.27 2.01
CA ILE A 19 -5.14 -3.31 1.02
C ILE A 19 -6.18 -4.29 1.57
N HIS A 20 -5.97 -4.80 2.78
CA HIS A 20 -6.91 -5.74 3.40
C HIS A 20 -8.32 -5.15 3.57
N ARG A 21 -8.43 -3.86 3.92
CA ARG A 21 -9.72 -3.17 4.00
C ARG A 21 -10.40 -3.08 2.65
N ILE A 22 -9.67 -2.68 1.60
CA ILE A 22 -10.19 -2.64 0.22
C ILE A 22 -10.76 -4.02 -0.16
N GLN A 23 -9.96 -5.07 0.00
CA GLN A 23 -10.38 -6.45 -0.30
C GLN A 23 -11.64 -6.84 0.47
N LYS A 24 -11.71 -6.51 1.77
CA LYS A 24 -12.89 -6.79 2.59
C LYS A 24 -14.14 -6.06 2.10
N TYR A 25 -14.02 -4.82 1.65
CA TYR A 25 -15.16 -4.06 1.13
C TYR A 25 -15.64 -4.58 -0.23
N THR A 26 -14.76 -5.22 -1.01
CA THR A 26 -15.07 -5.68 -2.36
C THR A 26 -15.28 -7.20 -2.48
N GLU A 27 -15.04 -7.98 -1.43
CA GLU A 27 -14.99 -9.45 -1.46
C GLU A 27 -16.24 -10.12 -2.04
N ASN A 28 -17.43 -9.58 -1.77
CA ASN A 28 -18.70 -10.22 -2.09
C ASN A 28 -19.65 -9.31 -2.89
N ILE A 29 -19.10 -8.33 -3.60
CA ILE A 29 -19.88 -7.44 -4.47
C ILE A 29 -19.40 -7.57 -5.92
N THR A 30 -20.30 -7.35 -6.86
CA THR A 30 -19.93 -7.24 -8.28
C THR A 30 -19.52 -5.82 -8.61
N GLU A 31 -18.91 -5.65 -9.77
CA GLU A 31 -18.59 -4.32 -10.32
C GLU A 31 -19.83 -3.41 -10.35
N SER A 32 -20.98 -3.92 -10.80
CA SER A 32 -22.22 -3.15 -10.83
C SER A 32 -22.64 -2.66 -9.44
N VAL A 33 -22.52 -3.50 -8.41
CA VAL A 33 -22.84 -3.13 -7.02
C VAL A 33 -21.83 -2.11 -6.50
N PHE A 34 -20.55 -2.22 -6.89
CA PHE A 34 -19.53 -1.23 -6.57
C PHE A 34 -19.85 0.13 -7.21
N LEU A 35 -20.20 0.17 -8.49
CA LEU A 35 -20.53 1.40 -9.24
C LEU A 35 -21.79 2.11 -8.71
N GLU A 36 -22.69 1.39 -8.06
CA GLU A 36 -23.91 1.95 -7.45
C GLU A 36 -23.73 2.32 -5.95
N SER A 37 -22.60 1.98 -5.34
CA SER A 37 -22.38 2.16 -3.90
C SER A 37 -21.32 3.22 -3.59
N GLU A 38 -21.75 4.49 -3.49
CA GLU A 38 -20.88 5.62 -3.11
C GLU A 38 -20.10 5.34 -1.82
N MET A 39 -20.74 4.72 -0.82
CA MET A 39 -20.07 4.37 0.44
C MET A 39 -18.89 3.41 0.23
N VAL A 40 -19.03 2.41 -0.64
CA VAL A 40 -17.94 1.47 -0.93
C VAL A 40 -16.86 2.16 -1.76
N GLN A 41 -17.25 2.98 -2.74
CA GLN A 41 -16.32 3.78 -3.55
C GLN A 41 -15.46 4.68 -2.66
N ASP A 42 -16.08 5.47 -1.79
CA ASP A 42 -15.40 6.34 -0.84
C ASP A 42 -14.45 5.56 0.06
N ALA A 43 -14.89 4.42 0.59
CA ALA A 43 -14.07 3.57 1.43
C ALA A 43 -12.84 3.02 0.68
N VAL A 44 -13.00 2.61 -0.58
CA VAL A 44 -11.91 2.10 -1.43
C VAL A 44 -10.93 3.22 -1.78
N ILE A 45 -11.44 4.36 -2.27
CA ILE A 45 -10.65 5.55 -2.63
C ILE A 45 -9.83 6.02 -1.42
N ARG A 46 -10.46 6.12 -0.24
CA ARG A 46 -9.77 6.51 0.99
C ARG A 46 -8.61 5.58 1.34
N ASN A 47 -8.75 4.28 1.13
CA ASN A 47 -7.67 3.33 1.40
C ASN A 47 -6.57 3.41 0.34
N PHE A 48 -6.88 3.69 -0.93
CA PHE A 48 -5.87 3.99 -1.94
C PHE A 48 -5.03 5.23 -1.59
N GLU A 49 -5.66 6.28 -1.04
CA GLU A 49 -4.91 7.45 -0.55
C GLU A 49 -3.93 7.08 0.57
N ILE A 50 -4.34 6.22 1.51
CA ILE A 50 -3.49 5.75 2.61
C ILE A 50 -2.28 4.99 2.05
N ILE A 51 -2.51 4.11 1.07
CA ILE A 51 -1.44 3.37 0.39
C ILE A 51 -0.47 4.37 -0.29
N GLY A 52 -1.00 5.35 -1.00
CA GLY A 52 -0.20 6.38 -1.68
C GLY A 52 0.60 7.27 -0.72
N GLU A 53 0.02 7.65 0.42
CA GLU A 53 0.70 8.44 1.45
C GLU A 53 1.83 7.65 2.12
N ALA A 54 1.59 6.39 2.51
CA ALA A 54 2.62 5.52 3.07
C ALA A 54 3.75 5.29 2.05
N SER A 55 3.40 5.05 0.80
CA SER A 55 4.34 4.89 -0.32
C SER A 55 5.22 6.13 -0.49
N ARG A 56 4.62 7.34 -0.51
CA ARG A 56 5.37 8.60 -0.59
C ARG A 56 6.33 8.76 0.58
N ASN A 57 5.90 8.45 1.79
CA ASN A 57 6.76 8.57 2.97
C ASN A 57 7.94 7.59 2.90
N ILE A 58 7.73 6.35 2.42
CA ILE A 58 8.83 5.40 2.19
C ILE A 58 9.84 5.99 1.20
N GLN A 59 9.37 6.52 0.07
CA GLN A 59 10.25 7.11 -0.95
C GLN A 59 11.06 8.31 -0.41
N GLN A 60 10.45 9.15 0.43
CA GLN A 60 11.11 10.33 0.98
C GLN A 60 12.06 10.01 2.13
N THR A 61 11.72 9.04 2.97
CA THR A 61 12.48 8.73 4.19
C THR A 61 13.49 7.59 4.00
N TYR A 62 13.25 6.68 3.06
CA TYR A 62 14.07 5.49 2.81
C TYR A 62 14.45 5.34 1.32
N PRO A 63 15.12 6.33 0.71
CA PRO A 63 15.46 6.30 -0.71
C PRO A 63 16.38 5.13 -1.10
N GLU A 64 17.31 4.73 -0.22
CA GLU A 64 18.20 3.58 -0.46
C GLU A 64 17.45 2.26 -0.54
N PHE A 65 16.43 2.08 0.31
CA PHE A 65 15.56 0.90 0.28
C PHE A 65 14.75 0.85 -1.03
N VAL A 66 14.20 1.99 -1.47
CA VAL A 66 13.49 2.06 -2.76
C VAL A 66 14.43 1.73 -3.93
N ALA A 67 15.67 2.23 -3.90
CA ALA A 67 16.66 1.89 -4.92
C ALA A 67 17.02 0.39 -4.93
N ALA A 68 17.00 -0.27 -3.78
CA ALA A 68 17.23 -1.71 -3.66
C ALA A 68 16.02 -2.58 -4.08
N HIS A 69 14.82 -1.98 -4.20
CA HIS A 69 13.58 -2.67 -4.55
C HIS A 69 12.87 -1.96 -5.72
N PRO A 70 13.48 -1.94 -6.92
CA PRO A 70 12.92 -1.23 -8.07
C PRO A 70 11.58 -1.80 -8.55
N ASP A 71 11.32 -3.08 -8.27
CA ASP A 71 10.08 -3.76 -8.65
C ASP A 71 8.90 -3.42 -7.73
N LEU A 72 9.14 -2.77 -6.58
CA LEU A 72 8.09 -2.39 -5.65
C LEU A 72 7.33 -1.18 -6.21
N PRO A 73 6.02 -1.28 -6.52
CA PRO A 73 5.28 -0.26 -7.25
C PRO A 73 4.81 0.89 -6.34
N ILE A 74 5.70 1.40 -5.47
CA ILE A 74 5.49 2.58 -4.61
C ILE A 74 5.16 3.81 -5.46
N ILE A 75 5.82 3.93 -6.62
CA ILE A 75 5.58 5.02 -7.58
C ILE A 75 4.17 4.91 -8.19
N PHE A 76 3.70 3.69 -8.47
CA PHE A 76 2.36 3.46 -8.99
C PHE A 76 1.28 3.80 -7.95
N ALA A 77 1.47 3.40 -6.69
CA ALA A 77 0.57 3.79 -5.60
C ALA A 77 0.48 5.32 -5.42
N TYR A 78 1.61 6.02 -5.57
CA TYR A 78 1.62 7.49 -5.60
C TYR A 78 0.91 8.06 -6.84
N GLY A 79 1.10 7.42 -8.00
CA GLY A 79 0.39 7.74 -9.25
C GLY A 79 -1.12 7.60 -9.11
N MET A 80 -1.60 6.52 -8.49
CA MET A 80 -3.03 6.30 -8.18
C MET A 80 -3.59 7.40 -7.28
N ARG A 81 -2.88 7.77 -6.21
CA ARG A 81 -3.26 8.91 -5.36
C ARG A 81 -3.36 10.21 -6.18
N ASN A 82 -2.41 10.47 -7.08
CA ASN A 82 -2.44 11.68 -7.90
C ASN A 82 -3.56 11.65 -8.93
N ALA A 83 -3.85 10.50 -9.55
CA ALA A 83 -4.98 10.30 -10.46
C ALA A 83 -6.33 10.54 -9.76
N LEU A 84 -6.44 10.12 -8.49
CA LEU A 84 -7.62 10.36 -7.65
C LEU A 84 -7.75 11.83 -7.20
N MET A 85 -6.64 12.57 -7.07
CA MET A 85 -6.63 13.94 -6.50
C MET A 85 -6.58 15.08 -7.54
N HIS A 86 -6.14 14.85 -8.78
CA HIS A 86 -5.94 15.91 -9.78
C HIS A 86 -7.18 16.30 -10.60
N GLY A 87 -8.37 16.02 -10.08
CA GLY A 87 -9.68 16.54 -10.46
C GLY A 87 -9.81 17.26 -11.81
N TYR A 88 -10.44 16.61 -12.78
CA TYR A 88 -11.45 17.23 -13.64
C TYR A 88 -12.33 16.11 -14.22
N PHE A 89 -13.54 15.98 -13.65
CA PHE A 89 -14.67 15.14 -14.08
C PHE A 89 -14.48 13.61 -13.96
N GLU A 90 -15.00 13.07 -12.85
CA GLU A 90 -15.17 11.65 -12.52
C GLU A 90 -13.86 10.85 -12.32
N VAL A 91 -13.64 10.40 -11.09
CA VAL A 91 -12.77 9.24 -10.85
C VAL A 91 -13.31 8.12 -11.71
N ASP A 92 -12.48 7.56 -12.60
CA ASP A 92 -12.88 6.39 -13.37
C ASP A 92 -13.01 5.18 -12.42
N LEU A 93 -14.24 4.96 -11.96
CA LEU A 93 -14.56 3.90 -11.01
C LEU A 93 -14.36 2.51 -11.61
N GLN A 94 -14.39 2.36 -12.95
CA GLN A 94 -14.03 1.10 -13.60
C GLN A 94 -12.53 0.85 -13.45
N THR A 95 -11.71 1.86 -13.73
CA THR A 95 -10.26 1.78 -13.50
C THR A 95 -9.95 1.48 -12.02
N VAL A 96 -10.67 2.08 -11.08
CA VAL A 96 -10.53 1.76 -9.64
C VAL A 96 -10.86 0.29 -9.38
N TRP A 97 -11.98 -0.19 -9.88
CA TRP A 97 -12.41 -1.59 -9.73
C TRP A 97 -11.40 -2.57 -10.33
N ASP A 98 -10.90 -2.30 -11.54
CA ASP A 98 -9.87 -3.08 -12.21
C ASP A 98 -8.57 -3.10 -11.39
N THR A 99 -8.16 -1.95 -10.85
CA THR A 99 -6.97 -1.85 -10.01
C THR A 99 -7.11 -2.74 -8.76
N VAL A 100 -8.29 -2.75 -8.13
CA VAL A 100 -8.56 -3.59 -6.95
C VAL A 100 -8.35 -5.08 -7.25
N HIS A 101 -8.74 -5.55 -8.44
CA HIS A 101 -8.73 -6.98 -8.77
C HIS A 101 -7.44 -7.43 -9.47
N ASN A 102 -6.80 -6.55 -10.25
CA ASN A 102 -5.70 -6.92 -11.14
C ASN A 102 -4.31 -6.51 -10.61
N ASP A 103 -4.23 -5.40 -9.89
CA ASP A 103 -2.95 -4.80 -9.48
C ASP A 103 -2.74 -4.85 -7.97
N LEU A 104 -3.79 -4.62 -7.19
CA LEU A 104 -3.72 -4.62 -5.73
C LEU A 104 -3.22 -5.94 -5.14
N PRO A 105 -3.61 -7.14 -5.66
CA PRO A 105 -3.08 -8.40 -5.15
C PRO A 105 -1.56 -8.56 -5.38
N LYS A 106 -1.05 -8.04 -6.51
CA LYS A 106 0.39 -8.09 -6.81
C LYS A 106 1.16 -7.19 -5.84
N LEU A 107 0.67 -5.96 -5.62
CA LEU A 107 1.25 -5.05 -4.63
C LEU A 107 1.23 -5.66 -3.23
N GLN A 108 0.13 -6.31 -2.83
CA GLN A 108 0.02 -7.00 -1.54
C GLN A 108 1.12 -8.03 -1.36
N GLN A 109 1.30 -8.90 -2.36
CA GLN A 109 2.30 -9.95 -2.33
C GLN A 109 3.71 -9.36 -2.17
N GLN A 110 4.09 -8.39 -3.01
CA GLN A 110 5.41 -7.78 -2.96
C GLN A 110 5.70 -7.08 -1.63
N VAL A 111 4.73 -6.33 -1.09
CA VAL A 111 4.88 -5.67 0.21
C VAL A 111 4.99 -6.68 1.34
N GLN A 112 4.23 -7.79 1.27
CA GLN A 112 4.27 -8.85 2.27
C GLN A 112 5.61 -9.59 2.28
N GLU A 113 6.15 -9.93 1.12
CA GLU A 113 7.47 -10.57 0.99
C GLU A 113 8.57 -9.69 1.60
N ILE A 114 8.56 -8.39 1.32
CA ILE A 114 9.56 -7.47 1.86
C ILE A 114 9.39 -7.28 3.38
N ALA A 115 8.16 -7.15 3.87
CA ALA A 115 7.90 -7.04 5.30
C ALA A 115 8.37 -8.28 6.07
N GLN A 116 8.21 -9.47 5.49
CA GLN A 116 8.72 -10.72 6.06
C GLN A 116 10.26 -10.75 6.06
N ALA A 117 10.91 -10.40 4.94
CA ALA A 117 12.37 -10.35 4.85
C ALA A 117 12.99 -9.42 5.91
N LEU A 118 12.43 -8.21 6.07
CA LEU A 118 12.88 -7.24 7.09
C LEU A 118 12.71 -7.75 8.53
N THR A 119 11.71 -8.59 8.77
CA THR A 119 11.47 -9.21 10.09
C THR A 119 12.50 -10.29 10.38
N LEU A 120 12.85 -11.12 9.39
CA LEU A 120 13.86 -12.17 9.52
C LEU A 120 15.27 -11.58 9.75
N GLU A 121 15.65 -10.54 9.02
CA GLU A 121 16.94 -9.86 9.22
C GLU A 121 17.08 -9.25 10.64
N HIS A 122 15.99 -8.73 11.21
CA HIS A 122 15.99 -8.25 12.60
C HIS A 122 16.17 -9.39 13.60
N GLN A 123 15.58 -10.56 13.34
CA GLN A 123 15.71 -11.74 14.21
C GLN A 123 17.13 -12.32 14.15
N GLU A 124 17.75 -12.41 12.97
CA GLU A 124 19.13 -12.91 12.83
C GLU A 124 20.17 -11.98 13.48
N ARG A 125 20.00 -10.66 13.38
CA ARG A 125 20.90 -9.68 14.01
C ARG A 125 20.76 -9.59 15.54
N SER A 126 19.66 -10.12 16.10
CA SER A 126 19.41 -10.13 17.54
C SER A 126 19.81 -11.44 18.22
N VAL A 127 20.30 -12.44 17.48
CA VAL A 127 20.93 -13.63 18.06
C VAL A 127 22.33 -13.27 18.57
N PRO A 128 22.62 -13.41 19.88
CA PRO A 128 23.96 -13.16 20.39
C PRO A 128 24.94 -14.17 19.78
N LYS A 129 26.04 -13.68 19.19
CA LYS A 129 27.13 -14.55 18.73
C LYS A 129 27.62 -15.38 19.92
N PRO A 130 27.81 -16.71 19.75
CA PRO A 130 28.40 -17.52 20.81
C PRO A 130 29.79 -16.98 21.10
N THR A 131 29.97 -16.51 22.34
CA THR A 131 31.27 -16.17 22.89
C THR A 131 32.03 -17.49 23.04
N PHE A 132 33.01 -17.73 22.17
CA PHE A 132 34.02 -18.77 22.37
C PHE A 132 35.17 -18.23 23.20
#